data_AF-A0A0C4F569-F1
#
_entry.id   AF-A0A0C4F569-F1
#
_cell.length_a   1.000
_cell.length_b   1.000
_cell.length_c   1.000
_cell.angle_alpha   90.00
_cell.angle_beta   90.00
_cell.angle_gamma   90.00
#
_symmetry.space_group_name_H-M   'P 1'
#
loop_
_entity.id
_entity.type
_entity.pdbx_description
1 polymer ?
#
loop_
_entity_poly.entity_id
_entity_poly.type
_entity_poly.pdbx_seq_one_letter_code
_entity_poly.pdbx_strand_id
1 'polypeptide(L)'
;MSTPMATKTYILIHYDSPTTWADRIYEYISSNGLTNSVMTLHELTSPDHQPSDQPLVGLDPIILRKALGILVKGGKAKLFKGSIDGVAGDGDGVKFF
;
A
#
# COMPACT_ATOMS: atom_id res chain seq x y z
N MET A 1 14.65 -35.95 -0.75
CA MET A 1 13.76 -35.67 0.38
C MET A 1 13.55 -34.16 0.44
N SER A 2 12.35 -33.64 0.18
CA SER A 2 12.07 -32.21 0.34
C SER A 2 11.82 -31.89 1.81
N THR A 3 12.57 -30.94 2.36
CA THR A 3 12.35 -30.41 3.71
C THR A 3 10.98 -29.74 3.77
N PRO A 4 10.10 -30.06 4.75
CA PRO A 4 8.85 -29.34 4.92
C PRO A 4 9.16 -27.89 5.34
N MET A 5 8.65 -26.93 4.55
CA MET A 5 8.71 -25.50 4.89
C MET A 5 8.02 -25.30 6.25
N ALA A 6 8.75 -24.84 7.26
CA ALA A 6 8.19 -24.56 8.57
C ALA A 6 7.15 -23.43 8.48
N THR A 7 5.90 -23.69 8.87
CA THR A 7 4.85 -22.67 8.94
C THR A 7 5.18 -21.70 10.07
N LYS A 8 5.40 -20.42 9.73
CA LYS A 8 5.65 -19.37 10.71
C LYS A 8 4.38 -18.57 10.95
N THR A 9 3.91 -18.57 12.19
CA THR A 9 2.73 -17.83 12.63
C THR A 9 3.15 -16.47 13.17
N TYR A 10 2.45 -15.42 12.77
CA TYR A 10 2.67 -14.06 13.26
C TYR A 10 1.34 -13.37 13.52
N ILE A 11 1.37 -12.39 14.43
CA ILE A 11 0.25 -11.48 14.69
C ILE A 11 0.73 -10.08 14.32
N LEU A 12 -0.09 -9.36 13.55
CA LEU A 12 0.12 -7.95 13.27
C LEU A 12 -0.78 -7.16 14.18
N ILE A 13 -0.18 -6.31 15.04
CA ILE A 13 -0.90 -5.39 15.90
C ILE A 13 -0.83 -4.02 15.25
N HIS A 14 -1.98 -3.42 15.02
CA HIS A 14 -2.11 -2.12 14.38
C HIS A 14 -2.94 -1.19 15.27
N TYR A 15 -2.56 0.08 15.34
CA TYR A 15 -3.30 1.08 16.11
C TYR A 15 -4.70 1.35 15.52
N ASP A 16 -4.86 1.12 14.21
CA ASP A 16 -6.11 1.30 13.49
C ASP A 16 -6.38 0.18 12.48
N SER A 17 -7.64 0.00 12.12
CA SER A 17 -8.07 -1.05 11.21
C SER A 17 -7.60 -0.78 9.77
N PRO A 18 -7.37 -1.83 8.95
CA PRO A 18 -7.08 -1.64 7.53
C PRO A 18 -8.15 -0.85 6.76
N THR A 19 -9.41 -0.92 7.20
CA THR A 19 -10.51 -0.15 6.61
C THR A 19 -10.36 1.34 6.90
N THR A 20 -10.08 1.73 8.14
CA THR A 20 -9.82 3.14 8.50
C THR A 20 -8.64 3.69 7.72
N TRP A 21 -7.61 2.87 7.51
CA TRP A 21 -6.48 3.23 6.67
C TRP A 21 -6.83 3.40 5.20
N ALA A 22 -7.71 2.56 4.66
CA ALA A 22 -8.21 2.72 3.29
C ALA A 22 -8.92 4.07 3.12
N ASP A 23 -9.74 4.45 4.10
CA ASP A 23 -10.43 5.75 4.11
C ASP A 23 -9.42 6.91 4.17
N ARG A 24 -8.44 6.87 5.08
CA ARG A 24 -7.37 7.89 5.17
C ARG A 24 -6.56 8.03 3.89
N ILE A 25 -6.19 6.90 3.26
CA ILE A 25 -5.46 6.92 1.98
C ILE A 25 -6.31 7.62 0.93
N TYR A 26 -7.58 7.25 0.78
CA TYR A 26 -8.42 7.81 -0.27
C TYR A 26 -8.77 9.28 -0.02
N GLU A 27 -8.98 9.68 1.24
CA GLU A 27 -9.16 11.08 1.63
C GLU A 27 -7.90 11.91 1.30
N TYR A 28 -6.71 11.40 1.62
CA TYR A 28 -5.46 12.05 1.24
C TYR A 28 -5.35 12.24 -0.28
N ILE A 29 -5.56 11.18 -1.06
CA ILE A 29 -5.47 11.22 -2.51
C ILE A 29 -6.48 12.19 -3.12
N SER A 30 -7.73 12.16 -2.66
CA SER A 30 -8.80 13.02 -3.19
C SER A 30 -8.64 14.48 -2.80
N SER A 31 -8.28 14.78 -1.55
CA SER A 31 -8.08 16.15 -1.07
C SER A 31 -6.91 16.86 -1.75
N ASN A 32 -5.91 16.11 -2.21
CA ASN A 32 -4.75 16.64 -2.93
C ASN A 32 -4.89 16.59 -4.46
N GLY A 33 -6.06 16.22 -4.99
CA GLY A 33 -6.28 16.13 -6.44
C GLY A 33 -5.42 15.08 -7.14
N LEU A 34 -4.96 14.06 -6.40
CA LEU A 34 -4.11 12.98 -6.90
C LEU A 34 -4.92 11.81 -7.49
N THR A 35 -6.25 11.93 -7.55
CA THR A 35 -7.08 10.97 -8.30
C THR A 35 -6.66 10.97 -9.77
N ASN A 36 -6.59 9.79 -10.39
CA ASN A 36 -6.00 9.54 -11.71
C ASN A 36 -4.46 9.53 -11.79
N SER A 37 -3.74 9.79 -10.70
CA SER A 37 -2.29 9.60 -10.65
C SER A 37 -1.91 8.12 -10.48
N VAL A 38 -0.70 7.77 -10.91
CA VAL A 38 -0.04 6.51 -10.60
C VAL A 38 1.09 6.83 -9.64
N MET A 39 1.17 6.09 -8.53
CA MET A 39 2.21 6.23 -7.52
C MET A 39 2.81 4.87 -7.23
N THR A 40 4.10 4.81 -6.94
CA THR A 40 4.72 3.65 -6.31
C THR A 40 4.28 3.54 -4.85
N LEU A 41 4.29 2.32 -4.29
CA LEU A 41 4.00 2.14 -2.87
C LEU A 41 5.04 2.82 -1.97
N HIS A 42 6.26 2.99 -2.45
CA HIS A 42 7.31 3.72 -1.74
C HIS A 42 6.99 5.21 -1.64
N GLU A 43 6.59 5.86 -2.73
CA GLU A 43 6.24 7.30 -2.74
C GLU A 43 5.06 7.62 -1.81
N LEU A 44 4.15 6.66 -1.59
CA LEU A 44 3.01 6.84 -0.69
C LEU A 44 3.40 6.93 0.79
N THR A 45 4.51 6.30 1.19
CA THR A 45 4.90 6.18 2.61
C THR A 45 6.26 6.79 2.92
N SER A 46 6.99 7.24 1.89
CA SER A 46 8.31 7.83 2.02
C SER A 46 8.23 9.28 2.53
N PRO A 47 9.03 9.65 3.55
CA PRO A 47 9.12 11.02 4.04
C PRO A 47 9.74 11.99 3.02
N ASP A 48 10.45 11.47 2.01
CA ASP A 48 11.04 12.30 0.95
C ASP A 48 10.00 12.78 -0.07
N HIS A 49 8.86 12.07 -0.15
CA HIS A 49 7.80 12.31 -1.13
C HIS A 49 6.52 12.86 -0.50
N GLN A 50 6.41 12.84 0.84
CA GLN A 50 5.23 13.23 1.59
C GLN A 50 5.63 14.16 2.74
N PRO A 51 4.84 15.22 3.01
CA PRO A 51 5.02 16.01 4.23
C PRO A 51 4.99 15.14 5.49
N SER A 52 5.85 15.44 6.47
CA SER A 52 6.06 14.58 7.66
C SER A 52 4.83 14.44 8.56
N ASP A 53 3.86 15.34 8.45
CA ASP A 53 2.60 15.34 9.17
C ASP A 53 1.51 14.50 8.49
N GLN A 54 1.78 13.95 7.29
CA GLN A 54 0.82 13.09 6.61
C GLN A 54 0.72 11.72 7.29
N PRO A 55 -0.51 11.18 7.43
CA PRO A 55 -0.75 9.95 8.19
C PRO A 55 -0.12 8.70 7.55
N LEU A 56 0.27 8.77 6.27
CA LEU A 56 0.79 7.64 5.50
C LEU A 56 2.30 7.45 5.63
N VAL A 57 3.03 8.47 6.11
CA VAL A 57 4.49 8.40 6.27
C VAL A 57 4.85 7.29 7.24
N GLY A 58 5.72 6.36 6.81
CA GLY A 58 6.16 5.23 7.63
C GLY A 58 5.11 4.13 7.84
N LEU A 59 3.99 4.15 7.11
CA LEU A 59 2.99 3.09 7.20
C LEU A 59 3.60 1.72 6.82
N ASP A 60 3.38 0.73 7.68
CA ASP A 60 3.87 -0.63 7.45
C ASP A 60 3.36 -1.20 6.11
N PRO A 61 4.23 -1.82 5.28
CA PRO A 61 3.85 -2.30 3.95
C PRO A 61 2.72 -3.33 3.95
N ILE A 62 2.57 -4.14 5.01
CA ILE A 62 1.49 -5.13 5.10
C ILE A 62 0.16 -4.42 5.32
N ILE A 63 0.14 -3.40 6.18
CA ILE A 63 -1.07 -2.59 6.42
C ILE A 63 -1.44 -1.81 5.16
N LEU A 64 -0.47 -1.16 4.51
CA LEU A 64 -0.68 -0.44 3.25
C LEU A 64 -1.33 -1.36 2.21
N ARG A 65 -0.79 -2.57 1.99
CA ARG A 65 -1.34 -3.52 1.01
C ARG A 65 -2.73 -4.00 1.38
N LYS A 66 -3.03 -4.21 2.67
CA LYS A 66 -4.39 -4.57 3.11
C LYS A 66 -5.38 -3.44 2.85
N ALA A 67 -5.02 -2.20 3.15
CA ALA A 67 -5.85 -1.02 2.92
C ALA A 67 -6.08 -0.77 1.41
N LEU A 68 -5.03 -0.83 0.60
CA LEU A 68 -5.15 -0.75 -0.86
C LEU A 68 -6.02 -1.87 -1.43
N GLY A 69 -5.94 -3.09 -0.87
CA GLY A 69 -6.82 -4.19 -1.25
C GLY A 69 -8.31 -3.89 -1.01
N ILE A 70 -8.65 -3.12 0.02
CA ILE A 70 -10.02 -2.65 0.27
C ILE A 70 -10.44 -1.64 -0.80
N LEU A 71 -9.59 -0.68 -1.12
CA LEU A 71 -9.86 0.31 -2.19
C LEU A 71 -10.01 -0.34 -3.58
N VAL A 72 -9.19 -1.36 -3.88
CA VAL A 72 -9.29 -2.14 -5.11
C VAL A 72 -10.63 -2.86 -5.21
N LYS A 73 -11.07 -3.52 -4.12
CA LYS A 73 -12.40 -4.16 -4.07
C LYS A 73 -13.53 -3.15 -4.24
N GLY A 74 -13.36 -1.93 -3.75
CA GLY A 74 -14.31 -0.83 -3.90
C GLY A 74 -14.25 -0.11 -5.25
N GLY A 75 -13.39 -0.53 -6.18
CA GLY A 75 -13.24 0.12 -7.50
C GLY A 75 -12.53 1.48 -7.46
N LYS A 76 -11.95 1.86 -6.32
CA LYS A 76 -11.29 3.16 -6.08
C LYS A 76 -9.80 3.16 -6.42
N ALA A 77 -9.21 1.97 -6.63
CA ALA A 77 -7.80 1.84 -6.97
C ALA A 77 -7.51 0.60 -7.81
N LYS A 78 -6.34 0.56 -8.44
CA LYS A 78 -5.78 -0.62 -9.11
C LYS A 78 -4.31 -0.77 -8.77
N LEU A 79 -3.94 -1.96 -8.27
CA LEU A 79 -2.54 -2.31 -7.99
C LEU A 79 -1.83 -2.84 -9.23
N PHE A 80 -0.55 -2.49 -9.35
CA PHE A 80 0.39 -2.97 -10.35
C PHE A 80 1.55 -3.64 -9.63
N LYS A 81 1.97 -4.81 -10.13
CA LYS A 81 3.19 -5.44 -9.63
C LYS A 81 4.39 -4.88 -10.36
N GLY A 82 5.39 -4.42 -9.62
CA GLY A 82 6.68 -4.05 -10.17
C GLY A 82 7.44 -5.29 -10.60
N SER A 83 7.99 -5.27 -11.81
CA SER A 83 8.97 -6.25 -12.25
C SER A 83 10.16 -5.57 -12.89
N ILE A 84 11.33 -6.15 -12.69
CA ILE A 84 12.58 -5.77 -13.36
C ILE A 84 13.00 -7.02 -14.14
N ASP A 85 13.08 -6.91 -15.46
CA ASP A 85 13.43 -8.02 -16.37
C ASP A 85 12.62 -9.31 -16.16
N GLY A 86 11.32 -9.15 -15.86
CA GLY A 86 10.41 -10.28 -15.63
C GLY A 86 10.51 -10.92 -14.23
N VAL A 87 11.40 -10.43 -13.38
CA VAL A 87 11.53 -10.83 -11.98
C VAL A 87 10.72 -9.89 -11.09
N ALA A 88 9.96 -10.43 -10.14
CA ALA A 88 9.23 -9.62 -9.17
C ALA A 88 10.22 -8.75 -8.38
N GLY A 89 9.99 -7.44 -8.37
CA GLY A 89 10.79 -6.47 -7.64
C GLY A 89 9.94 -5.61 -6.72
N ASP A 90 10.58 -4.69 -6.00
CA ASP A 90 9.90 -3.85 -4.99
C ASP A 90 9.17 -2.62 -5.58
N GLY A 91 9.09 -2.52 -6.91
CA GLY A 91 8.49 -1.40 -7.64
C GLY A 91 6.97 -1.45 -7.80
N ASP A 92 6.25 -2.02 -6.83
CA ASP A 92 4.79 -2.08 -6.90
C ASP A 92 4.18 -0.68 -6.94
N GLY A 93 3.15 -0.52 -7.76
CA GLY A 93 2.46 0.74 -7.97
C GLY A 93 0.96 0.63 -7.75
N VAL A 94 0.31 1.78 -7.64
CA VAL A 94 -1.14 1.91 -7.54
C VAL A 94 -1.62 3.09 -8.37
N LYS A 95 -2.72 2.90 -9.08
CA LYS A 95 -3.51 3.98 -9.69
C LYS A 95 -4.76 4.19 -8.86
N PHE A 96 -5.07 5.43 -8.52
CA PHE A 96 -6.33 5.81 -7.88
C PHE A 96 -7.32 6.34 -8.92
N PHE A 97 -8.61 6.13 -8.68
CA PHE A 97 -9.72 6.59 -9.53
C PHE A 97 -10.61 7.56 -8.75
#